data_AF-A0A085M605-F1
#
_entry.id   AF-A0A085M605-F1
#
_cell.length_a   1.000
_cell.length_b   1.000
_cell.length_c   1.000
_cell.angle_alpha   90.00
_cell.angle_beta   90.00
_cell.angle_gamma   90.00
#
_symmetry.space_group_name_H-M   'P 1'
#
loop_
_entity.id
_entity.type
_entity.pdbx_description
1 polymer ?
#
loop_
_entity_poly.entity_id
_entity_poly.type
_entity_poly.pdbx_seq_one_letter_code
_entity_poly.pdbx_strand_id
1 'polypeptide(L)'
;MVYGFTGTMVHSERYLNFYSNQLMNVEVGIITGMPGLQLLFLKLPPLNFSDEKYAQMLVVHTGTSIISCTFVPILLKRLNFNDITLVLLSIVISISRMIVFAISIHPIMIYLSSVLGGIAAVYFPAFRSFLPHMVDQNERARLFTAMAVLEQVAPLLSSFVFNYLFAVVVSYFPGTVFLISAAIQFILFCSMAWIRKQLLDSSDAQRCIVNDDDIVSYAS
;
A
#
# COMPACT_ATOMS: atom_id res chain seq x y z
N MET A 1 7.58 -36.49 15.53
CA MET A 1 7.54 -35.09 16.02
C MET A 1 7.51 -34.03 14.90
N VAL A 2 7.83 -34.36 13.64
CA VAL A 2 7.92 -33.40 12.53
C VAL A 2 6.57 -32.84 12.05
N TYR A 3 5.48 -33.63 12.14
CA TYR A 3 4.12 -33.18 11.75
C TYR A 3 3.52 -32.09 12.64
N GLY A 4 3.99 -31.95 13.89
CA GLY A 4 3.53 -30.89 14.80
C GLY A 4 4.06 -29.51 14.41
N PHE A 5 5.27 -29.45 13.84
CA PHE A 5 5.96 -28.20 13.49
C PHE A 5 5.46 -27.61 12.15
N THR A 6 5.17 -28.47 11.18
CA THR A 6 4.59 -28.07 9.88
C THR A 6 3.18 -27.53 10.03
N GLY A 7 2.36 -28.11 10.92
CA GLY A 7 1.00 -27.63 11.21
C GLY A 7 0.97 -26.24 11.87
N THR A 8 1.87 -25.97 12.82
CA THR A 8 2.00 -24.65 13.46
C THR A 8 2.59 -23.58 12.54
N MET A 9 3.52 -23.95 11.66
CA MET A 9 4.12 -23.01 10.70
C MET A 9 3.13 -22.56 9.61
N VAL A 10 2.36 -23.47 9.00
CA VAL A 10 1.32 -23.11 8.00
C VAL A 10 0.24 -22.21 8.62
N HIS A 11 -0.07 -22.38 9.91
CA HIS A 11 -0.95 -21.45 10.62
C HIS A 11 -0.32 -20.07 10.77
N SER A 12 0.94 -19.97 11.22
CA SER A 12 1.65 -18.69 11.38
C SER A 12 1.78 -17.91 10.06
N GLU A 13 2.01 -18.59 8.94
CA GLU A 13 2.13 -17.98 7.61
C GLU A 13 0.79 -17.41 7.13
N ARG A 14 -0.32 -18.12 7.41
CA ARG A 14 -1.69 -17.61 7.15
C ARG A 14 -1.99 -16.37 7.99
N TYR A 15 -1.59 -16.34 9.26
CA TYR A 15 -1.75 -15.15 10.10
C TYR A 15 -0.92 -13.98 9.59
N LEU A 16 0.36 -14.18 9.27
CA LEU A 16 1.24 -13.13 8.73
C LEU A 16 0.72 -12.54 7.41
N ASN A 17 0.19 -13.38 6.52
CA ASN A 17 -0.44 -12.95 5.29
C ASN A 17 -1.76 -12.17 5.53
N PHE A 18 -2.58 -12.62 6.49
CA PHE A 18 -3.77 -11.87 6.92
C PHE A 18 -3.41 -10.48 7.48
N TYR A 19 -2.40 -10.40 8.35
CA TYR A 19 -1.91 -9.12 8.89
C TYR A 19 -1.35 -8.21 7.78
N SER A 20 -0.57 -8.74 6.84
CA SER A 20 -0.08 -7.98 5.68
C SER A 20 -1.22 -7.40 4.85
N ASN A 21 -2.31 -8.16 4.65
CA ASN A 21 -3.47 -7.68 3.91
C ASN A 21 -4.23 -6.57 4.64
N GLN A 22 -4.39 -6.70 5.96
CA GLN A 22 -5.03 -5.66 6.76
C GLN A 22 -4.20 -4.37 6.77
N LEU A 23 -2.88 -4.48 6.89
CA LEU A 23 -1.97 -3.34 6.81
C LEU A 23 -2.10 -2.62 5.46
N MET A 24 -2.19 -3.38 4.38
CA MET A 24 -2.32 -2.80 3.05
C MET A 24 -3.70 -2.16 2.81
N ASN A 25 -4.78 -2.72 3.37
CA ASN A 25 -6.10 -2.08 3.36
C ASN A 25 -6.12 -0.75 4.13
N VAL A 26 -5.44 -0.69 5.27
CA VAL A 26 -5.28 0.56 6.02
C VAL A 26 -4.54 1.60 5.18
N GLU A 27 -3.50 1.19 4.45
CA GLU A 27 -2.77 2.06 3.54
C GLU A 27 -3.66 2.59 2.39
N VAL A 28 -4.43 1.71 1.74
CA VAL A 28 -5.42 2.08 0.71
C VAL A 28 -6.42 3.09 1.29
N GLY A 29 -6.89 2.87 2.52
CA GLY A 29 -7.82 3.75 3.21
C GLY A 29 -7.25 5.16 3.42
N ILE A 30 -5.97 5.25 3.84
CA ILE A 30 -5.26 6.53 3.97
C ILE A 30 -5.18 7.22 2.61
N ILE A 31 -4.80 6.50 1.55
CA ILE A 31 -4.67 7.06 0.20
C ILE A 31 -6.00 7.57 -0.36
N THR A 32 -7.05 6.79 -0.17
CA THR A 32 -8.39 7.08 -0.73
C THR A 32 -9.15 8.15 0.08
N GLY A 33 -8.82 8.34 1.36
CA GLY A 33 -9.39 9.41 2.20
C GLY A 33 -8.74 10.80 2.00
N MET A 34 -7.63 10.87 1.27
CA MET A 34 -6.91 12.14 1.06
C MET A 34 -7.49 13.14 0.04
N PRO A 35 -8.25 12.77 -1.01
CA PRO A 35 -8.68 13.73 -2.03
C PRO A 35 -9.45 14.93 -1.47
N GLY A 36 -10.28 14.73 -0.43
CA GLY A 36 -10.98 15.82 0.25
C GLY A 36 -10.02 16.79 0.95
N LEU A 37 -9.02 16.26 1.64
CA LEU A 37 -7.97 17.03 2.30
C LEU A 37 -7.08 17.77 1.27
N GLN A 38 -6.75 17.12 0.16
CA GLN A 38 -5.97 17.72 -0.93
C GLN A 38 -6.71 18.91 -1.55
N LEU A 39 -8.01 18.77 -1.79
CA LEU A 39 -8.85 19.86 -2.28
C LEU A 39 -8.86 21.04 -1.29
N LEU A 40 -9.04 20.77 0.01
CA LEU A 40 -8.99 21.78 1.06
C LEU A 40 -7.62 22.50 1.06
N PHE A 41 -6.52 21.75 1.05
CA PHE A 41 -5.17 22.29 1.02
C PHE A 41 -4.88 23.15 -0.22
N LEU A 42 -5.32 22.71 -1.41
CA LEU A 42 -5.10 23.45 -2.66
C LEU A 42 -5.87 24.78 -2.71
N LYS A 43 -6.99 24.89 -1.97
CA LYS A 43 -7.77 26.13 -1.87
C LYS A 43 -7.19 27.14 -0.88
N LEU A 44 -6.17 26.78 -0.08
CA LEU A 44 -5.52 27.72 0.84
C LEU A 44 -4.49 28.64 0.14
N PRO A 45 -4.29 29.87 0.65
CA PRO A 45 -3.15 30.69 0.27
C PRO A 45 -1.85 30.02 0.73
N PRO A 46 -0.76 30.02 -0.08
CA PRO A 46 -0.51 30.81 -1.30
C PRO A 46 -0.93 30.16 -2.63
N LEU A 47 -1.50 28.95 -2.63
CA LEU A 47 -1.75 28.17 -3.85
C LEU A 47 -3.02 28.60 -4.60
N ASN A 48 -4.10 28.94 -3.87
CA ASN A 48 -5.39 29.45 -4.38
C ASN A 48 -5.79 28.83 -5.74
N PHE A 49 -5.77 27.50 -5.82
CA PHE A 49 -6.07 26.80 -7.06
C PHE A 49 -7.54 27.02 -7.44
N SER A 50 -7.76 27.53 -8.65
CA SER A 50 -9.10 27.53 -9.28
C SER A 50 -9.56 26.09 -9.49
N ASP A 51 -10.88 25.86 -9.44
CA ASP A 51 -11.50 24.54 -9.64
C ASP A 51 -11.06 23.90 -10.97
N GLU A 52 -10.75 24.72 -11.99
CA GLU A 52 -10.21 24.27 -13.27
C GLU A 52 -8.81 23.63 -13.15
N LYS A 53 -7.89 24.24 -12.40
CA LYS A 53 -6.53 23.70 -12.21
C LYS A 53 -6.54 22.42 -11.38
N TYR A 54 -7.48 22.33 -10.44
CA TYR A 54 -7.71 21.10 -9.67
C TYR A 54 -8.22 19.97 -10.56
N ALA A 55 -9.16 20.26 -11.48
CA ALA A 55 -9.64 19.29 -12.45
C ALA A 55 -8.50 18.80 -13.37
N GLN A 56 -7.63 19.70 -13.84
CA GLN A 56 -6.45 19.34 -14.62
C GLN A 56 -5.49 18.42 -13.85
N MET A 57 -5.21 18.73 -12.58
CA MET A 57 -4.41 17.87 -11.69
C MET A 57 -5.02 16.46 -11.57
N LEU A 58 -6.33 16.38 -11.37
CA LEU A 58 -7.04 15.10 -11.26
C LEU A 58 -6.94 14.27 -12.54
N VAL A 59 -7.11 14.90 -13.71
CA VAL A 59 -6.97 14.24 -15.01
C VAL A 59 -5.56 13.70 -15.21
N VAL A 60 -4.53 14.46 -14.82
CA VAL A 60 -3.14 14.01 -14.89
C VAL A 60 -2.91 12.80 -13.98
N HIS A 61 -3.43 12.84 -12.76
CA HIS A 61 -3.32 11.71 -11.82
C HIS A 61 -4.00 10.45 -12.36
N THR A 62 -5.28 10.53 -12.73
CA THR A 62 -6.05 9.37 -13.21
C THR A 62 -5.52 8.82 -14.53
N GLY A 63 -5.14 9.70 -15.47
CA GLY A 63 -4.51 9.29 -16.73
C GLY A 63 -3.20 8.54 -16.48
N THR A 64 -2.36 9.05 -15.57
CA THR A 64 -1.12 8.37 -15.18
C THR A 64 -1.38 7.04 -14.48
N SER A 65 -2.41 6.94 -13.63
CA SER A 65 -2.81 5.69 -12.98
C SER A 65 -3.15 4.60 -14.00
N ILE A 66 -3.94 4.91 -15.02
CA ILE A 66 -4.37 3.94 -16.04
C ILE A 66 -3.16 3.40 -16.81
N ILE A 67 -2.28 4.32 -17.24
CA ILE A 67 -1.06 3.96 -17.97
C ILE A 67 -0.15 3.09 -17.09
N SER A 68 0.09 3.51 -15.84
CA SER A 68 0.99 2.84 -14.91
C SER A 68 0.49 1.44 -14.55
N CYS A 69 -0.82 1.27 -14.36
CA CYS A 69 -1.46 0.00 -14.04
C CYS A 69 -1.24 -1.07 -15.11
N THR A 70 -1.08 -0.66 -16.38
CA THR A 70 -0.80 -1.58 -17.48
C THR A 70 0.71 -1.75 -17.70
N PHE A 71 1.46 -0.65 -17.70
CA PHE A 71 2.88 -0.64 -18.05
C PHE A 71 3.76 -1.29 -16.98
N VAL A 72 3.54 -0.97 -15.70
CA VAL A 72 4.42 -1.41 -14.59
C VAL A 72 4.36 -2.94 -14.37
N PRO A 73 3.19 -3.61 -14.35
CA PRO A 73 3.15 -5.07 -14.23
C PRO A 73 3.77 -5.79 -15.42
N ILE A 74 3.60 -5.26 -16.64
CA ILE A 74 4.22 -5.82 -17.85
C ILE A 74 5.74 -5.70 -17.78
N LEU A 75 6.25 -4.53 -17.35
CA LEU A 75 7.67 -4.30 -17.17
C LEU A 75 8.28 -5.21 -16.09
N LEU A 76 7.59 -5.41 -14.97
CA LEU A 76 8.07 -6.26 -13.89
C LEU A 76 8.02 -7.75 -14.24
N LYS A 77 7.00 -8.19 -15.00
CA LYS A 77 6.97 -9.54 -15.59
C LYS A 77 8.16 -9.80 -16.52
N ARG A 78 8.57 -8.80 -17.31
CA ARG A 78 9.77 -8.89 -18.15
C ARG A 78 11.06 -9.00 -17.34
N LEU A 79 11.05 -8.51 -16.10
CA LEU A 79 12.21 -8.45 -15.21
C LEU A 79 12.23 -9.58 -14.15
N ASN A 80 11.32 -10.56 -14.23
CA ASN A 80 11.18 -11.66 -13.26
C ASN A 80 11.06 -11.20 -11.78
N PHE A 81 10.54 -10.00 -11.54
CA PHE A 81 10.36 -9.50 -10.18
C PHE A 81 9.13 -10.12 -9.52
N ASN A 82 9.28 -10.44 -8.23
CA ASN A 82 8.24 -11.02 -7.41
C ASN A 82 7.13 -9.99 -7.14
N ASP A 83 5.87 -10.41 -7.12
CA ASP A 83 4.70 -9.52 -7.00
C ASP A 83 4.72 -8.68 -5.71
N ILE A 84 5.39 -9.15 -4.64
CA ILE A 84 5.60 -8.41 -3.38
C ILE A 84 6.54 -7.19 -3.57
N THR A 85 7.52 -7.31 -4.45
CA THR A 85 8.47 -6.22 -4.74
C THR A 85 7.76 -5.05 -5.42
N LEU A 86 6.74 -5.34 -6.23
CA LEU A 86 5.88 -4.33 -6.85
C LEU A 86 5.14 -3.53 -5.78
N VAL A 87 4.54 -4.22 -4.79
CA VAL A 87 3.83 -3.57 -3.68
C VAL A 87 4.80 -2.67 -2.89
N LEU A 88 5.97 -3.16 -2.50
CA LEU A 88 6.97 -2.36 -1.78
C LEU A 88 7.42 -1.12 -2.56
N LEU A 89 7.65 -1.27 -3.88
CA LEU A 89 8.04 -0.16 -4.74
C LEU A 89 6.95 0.90 -4.79
N SER A 90 5.68 0.50 -4.92
CA SER A 90 4.54 1.42 -4.92
C SER A 90 4.43 2.20 -3.60
N ILE A 91 4.70 1.56 -2.46
CA ILE A 91 4.67 2.23 -1.15
C ILE A 91 5.77 3.31 -1.05
N VAL A 92 6.98 3.01 -1.51
CA VAL A 92 8.09 3.99 -1.53
C VAL A 92 7.74 5.21 -2.42
N ILE A 93 7.12 4.96 -3.57
CA ILE A 93 6.65 6.03 -4.47
C ILE A 93 5.52 6.84 -3.80
N SER A 94 4.64 6.19 -3.06
CA SER A 94 3.55 6.83 -2.30
C SER A 94 4.08 7.76 -1.21
N ILE A 95 5.07 7.31 -0.44
CA ILE A 95 5.74 8.13 0.60
C ILE A 95 6.44 9.33 -0.05
N SER A 96 7.17 9.09 -1.15
CA SER A 96 7.86 10.15 -1.90
C SER A 96 6.88 11.21 -2.40
N ARG A 97 5.73 10.78 -2.94
CA ARG A 97 4.64 11.67 -3.33
C ARG A 97 4.14 12.51 -2.15
N MET A 98 3.90 11.90 -0.99
CA MET A 98 3.39 12.61 0.19
C MET A 98 4.36 13.68 0.66
N ILE A 99 5.67 13.39 0.65
CA ILE A 99 6.71 14.36 0.99
C ILE A 99 6.73 15.50 -0.03
N VAL A 100 6.71 15.20 -1.33
CA VAL A 100 6.69 16.22 -2.40
C VAL A 100 5.44 17.10 -2.31
N PHE A 101 4.29 16.52 -1.96
CA PHE A 101 3.03 17.25 -1.76
C PHE A 101 3.08 18.13 -0.50
N ALA A 102 3.68 17.63 0.60
CA ALA A 102 3.79 18.38 1.85
C ALA A 102 4.65 19.66 1.72
N ILE A 103 5.70 19.60 0.91
CA ILE A 103 6.62 20.72 0.65
C ILE A 103 6.23 21.56 -0.57
N SER A 104 5.12 21.23 -1.24
CA SER A 104 4.79 21.86 -2.52
C SER A 104 4.38 23.31 -2.32
N ILE A 105 5.23 24.23 -2.77
CA ILE A 105 4.94 25.68 -2.81
C ILE A 105 4.53 26.10 -4.23
N HIS A 106 5.01 25.36 -5.24
CA HIS A 106 4.78 25.65 -6.65
C HIS A 106 3.81 24.66 -7.32
N PRO A 107 3.00 25.11 -8.29
CA PRO A 107 2.05 24.26 -9.01
C PRO A 107 2.74 23.10 -9.75
N ILE A 108 3.97 23.29 -10.23
CA ILE A 108 4.77 22.26 -10.90
C ILE A 108 5.05 21.07 -9.96
N MET A 109 5.31 21.33 -8.68
CA MET A 109 5.54 20.27 -7.68
C MET A 109 4.25 19.46 -7.44
N ILE A 110 3.09 20.11 -7.52
CA ILE A 110 1.79 19.46 -7.41
C ILE A 110 1.54 18.55 -8.61
N TYR A 111 1.82 18.99 -9.85
CA TYR A 111 1.72 18.11 -11.02
C TYR A 111 2.68 16.93 -10.94
N LEU A 112 3.92 17.14 -10.48
CA LEU A 112 4.89 16.07 -10.27
C LEU A 112 4.38 15.05 -9.23
N SER A 113 3.85 15.52 -8.11
CA SER A 113 3.24 14.64 -7.09
C SER A 113 2.03 13.87 -7.64
N SER A 114 1.28 14.46 -8.57
CA SER A 114 0.12 13.79 -9.21
C SER A 114 0.56 12.65 -10.12
N VAL A 115 1.66 12.85 -10.87
CA VAL A 115 2.28 11.77 -11.66
C VAL A 115 2.80 10.66 -10.75
N LEU A 116 3.51 11.00 -9.67
CA LEU A 116 3.98 10.01 -8.69
C LEU A 116 2.81 9.24 -8.05
N GLY A 117 1.68 9.90 -7.79
CA GLY A 117 0.45 9.25 -7.30
C GLY A 117 -0.16 8.28 -8.30
N GLY A 118 -0.16 8.66 -9.58
CA GLY A 118 -0.58 7.76 -10.64
C GLY A 118 0.28 6.49 -10.71
N ILE A 119 1.60 6.62 -10.58
CA ILE A 119 2.52 5.47 -10.56
C ILE A 119 2.33 4.63 -9.29
N ALA A 120 2.08 5.25 -8.14
CA ALA A 120 1.81 4.51 -6.91
C ALA A 120 0.56 3.63 -7.04
N ALA A 121 -0.47 4.03 -7.79
CA ALA A 121 -1.75 3.32 -7.93
C ALA A 121 -1.67 1.86 -8.43
N VAL A 122 -0.49 1.42 -8.92
CA VAL A 122 -0.23 0.04 -9.37
C VAL A 122 -0.30 -0.98 -8.21
N TYR A 123 -0.21 -0.56 -6.94
CA TYR A 123 -0.35 -1.50 -5.81
C TYR A 123 -1.74 -2.17 -5.77
N PHE A 124 -2.79 -1.49 -6.25
CA PHE A 124 -4.19 -1.92 -6.11
C PHE A 124 -4.52 -3.23 -6.86
N PRO A 125 -4.18 -3.38 -8.15
CA PRO A 125 -4.33 -4.66 -8.85
C PRO A 125 -3.40 -5.75 -8.30
N ALA A 126 -2.17 -5.40 -7.90
CA ALA A 126 -1.21 -6.36 -7.35
C ALA A 126 -1.73 -6.97 -6.05
N PHE A 127 -2.38 -6.18 -5.21
CA PHE A 127 -3.05 -6.69 -4.01
C PHE A 127 -4.19 -7.65 -4.31
N ARG A 128 -5.07 -7.28 -5.25
CA ARG A 128 -6.23 -8.09 -5.59
C ARG A 128 -5.84 -9.47 -6.12
N SER A 129 -4.68 -9.62 -6.75
CA SER A 129 -4.16 -10.94 -7.16
C SER A 129 -3.67 -11.82 -6.01
N PHE A 130 -3.26 -11.24 -4.87
CA PHE A 130 -2.79 -12.00 -3.71
C PHE A 130 -3.92 -12.53 -2.83
N LEU A 131 -4.99 -11.75 -2.65
CA LEU A 131 -6.09 -12.06 -1.75
C LEU A 131 -6.68 -13.49 -1.89
N PRO A 132 -6.93 -14.01 -3.11
CA PRO A 132 -7.57 -15.32 -3.30
C PRO A 132 -6.69 -16.51 -2.91
N HIS A 133 -5.37 -16.32 -2.85
CA HIS A 133 -4.41 -17.38 -2.53
C HIS A 133 -4.30 -17.64 -1.02
N MET A 134 -4.85 -16.75 -0.19
CA MET A 134 -4.65 -16.76 1.26
C MET A 134 -5.81 -17.38 2.04
N VAL A 135 -6.87 -17.78 1.35
CA VAL A 135 -8.11 -18.24 1.96
C VAL A 135 -8.61 -19.52 1.31
N ASP A 136 -9.09 -20.44 2.13
CA ASP A 136 -9.70 -21.66 1.64
C ASP A 136 -10.99 -21.35 0.87
N GLN A 137 -11.30 -22.15 -0.15
CA GLN A 137 -12.32 -21.83 -1.17
C GLN A 137 -13.71 -21.53 -0.56
N ASN A 138 -13.99 -22.14 0.59
CA ASN A 138 -15.24 -22.01 1.34
C ASN A 138 -15.36 -20.72 2.17
N GLU A 139 -14.25 -20.07 2.55
CA GLU A 139 -14.26 -18.86 3.39
C GLU A 139 -13.91 -17.57 2.63
N ARG A 140 -13.50 -17.69 1.35
CA ARG A 140 -13.13 -16.56 0.48
C ARG A 140 -14.19 -15.47 0.41
N ALA A 141 -15.46 -15.85 0.27
CA ALA A 141 -16.56 -14.89 0.13
C ALA A 141 -16.76 -14.07 1.41
N ARG A 142 -16.68 -14.69 2.59
CA ARG A 142 -16.85 -14.02 3.89
C ARG A 142 -15.71 -13.07 4.20
N LEU A 143 -14.49 -13.45 3.83
CA LEU A 143 -13.32 -12.58 3.99
C LEU A 143 -13.34 -11.44 2.98
N PHE A 144 -13.70 -11.69 1.72
CA PHE A 144 -13.80 -10.64 0.71
C PHE A 144 -14.85 -9.59 1.08
N THR A 145 -16.00 -9.99 1.61
CA THR A 145 -17.03 -9.04 2.06
C THR A 145 -16.57 -8.24 3.27
N ALA A 146 -15.92 -8.86 4.27
CA ALA A 146 -15.35 -8.14 5.41
C ALA A 146 -14.28 -7.12 4.98
N MET A 147 -13.40 -7.52 4.06
CA MET A 147 -12.37 -6.64 3.48
C MET A 147 -12.99 -5.49 2.71
N ALA A 148 -14.03 -5.75 1.90
CA ALA A 148 -14.73 -4.71 1.16
C ALA A 148 -15.40 -3.69 2.10
N VAL A 149 -16.01 -4.14 3.21
CA VAL A 149 -16.57 -3.22 4.20
C VAL A 149 -15.47 -2.34 4.82
N LEU A 150 -14.34 -2.94 5.19
CA LEU A 150 -13.20 -2.20 5.73
C LEU A 150 -12.61 -1.20 4.71
N GLU A 151 -12.50 -1.60 3.45
CA GLU A 151 -12.03 -0.76 2.34
C GLU A 151 -12.92 0.48 2.13
N GLN A 152 -14.21 0.38 2.44
CA GLN A 152 -15.16 1.50 2.34
C GLN A 152 -15.24 2.35 3.62
N VAL A 153 -15.08 1.74 4.80
CA VAL A 153 -15.16 2.44 6.09
C VAL A 153 -13.86 3.17 6.44
N ALA A 154 -12.71 2.59 6.11
CA ALA A 154 -11.40 3.17 6.42
C ALA A 154 -11.17 4.57 5.79
N PRO A 155 -11.51 4.83 4.51
CA PRO A 155 -11.40 6.15 3.91
C PRO A 155 -12.31 7.19 4.57
N LEU A 156 -13.51 6.79 5.01
CA LEU A 156 -14.45 7.69 5.70
C LEU A 156 -13.85 8.15 7.03
N LEU A 157 -13.43 7.20 7.87
CA LEU A 157 -12.78 7.51 9.14
C LEU A 157 -11.51 8.35 8.94
N SER A 158 -10.68 7.98 7.96
CA SER A 158 -9.45 8.71 7.63
C SER A 158 -9.77 10.15 7.22
N SER A 159 -10.77 10.38 6.38
CA SER A 159 -11.20 11.72 5.96
C SER A 159 -11.66 12.57 7.15
N PHE A 160 -12.45 11.99 8.06
CA PHE A 160 -12.89 12.70 9.27
C PHE A 160 -11.71 13.09 10.16
N VAL A 161 -10.81 12.15 10.45
CA VAL A 161 -9.63 12.39 11.29
C VAL A 161 -8.71 13.43 10.65
N PHE A 162 -8.42 13.31 9.35
CA PHE A 162 -7.55 14.26 8.66
C PHE A 162 -8.18 15.64 8.52
N ASN A 163 -9.50 15.75 8.29
CA ASN A 163 -10.19 17.04 8.25
C ASN A 163 -10.17 17.74 9.62
N TYR A 164 -10.41 16.99 10.71
CA TYR A 164 -10.30 17.51 12.06
C TYR A 164 -8.87 17.96 12.37
N LEU A 165 -7.88 17.10 12.06
CA LEU A 165 -6.47 17.41 12.26
C LEU A 165 -6.08 18.66 11.47
N PHE A 166 -6.50 18.75 10.21
CA PHE A 166 -6.28 19.91 9.36
C PHE A 166 -6.83 21.19 9.99
N ALA A 167 -8.06 21.18 10.49
CA ALA A 167 -8.65 22.34 11.16
C ALA A 167 -7.81 22.83 12.37
N VAL A 168 -7.09 21.94 13.05
CA VAL A 168 -6.23 22.28 14.20
C VAL A 168 -4.85 22.78 13.74
N VAL A 169 -4.20 22.13 12.76
CA VAL A 169 -2.82 22.45 12.35
C VAL A 169 -2.71 23.46 11.21
N VAL A 170 -3.81 23.83 10.56
CA VAL A 170 -3.84 24.77 9.44
C VAL A 170 -3.22 26.13 9.77
N SER A 171 -3.30 26.56 11.03
CA SER A 171 -2.77 27.84 11.51
C SER A 171 -1.23 27.88 11.62
N TYR A 172 -0.57 26.72 11.74
CA TYR A 172 0.88 26.63 11.87
C TYR A 172 1.56 26.37 10.52
N PHE A 173 1.25 25.22 9.93
CA PHE A 173 1.79 24.83 8.63
C PHE A 173 0.82 23.83 7.96
N PRO A 174 0.15 24.21 6.86
CA PRO A 174 -0.90 23.40 6.25
C PRO A 174 -0.35 22.09 5.65
N GLY A 175 0.95 22.02 5.34
CA GLY A 175 1.62 20.80 4.86
C GLY A 175 1.86 19.74 5.93
N THR A 176 1.68 20.06 7.22
CA THR A 176 1.97 19.15 8.35
C THR A 176 1.13 17.88 8.30
N VAL A 177 -0.14 17.97 7.88
CA VAL A 177 -1.02 16.80 7.81
C VAL A 177 -0.47 15.77 6.81
N PHE A 178 0.04 16.22 5.66
CA PHE A 178 0.65 15.33 4.66
C PHE A 178 1.94 14.68 5.16
N LEU A 179 2.71 15.40 6.00
CA LEU A 179 3.93 14.88 6.60
C LEU A 179 3.64 13.85 7.69
N ILE A 180 2.60 14.07 8.50
CA ILE A 180 2.09 13.07 9.46
C ILE A 180 1.61 11.83 8.72
N SER A 181 0.86 11.99 7.63
CA SER A 181 0.44 10.87 6.78
C SER A 181 1.62 10.10 6.19
N ALA A 182 2.66 10.81 5.73
CA ALA A 182 3.89 10.18 5.25
C ALA A 182 4.60 9.38 6.35
N ALA A 183 4.64 9.90 7.58
CA ALA A 183 5.24 9.20 8.73
C ALA A 183 4.46 7.92 9.08
N ILE A 184 3.12 7.98 9.08
CA ILE A 184 2.27 6.80 9.31
C ILE A 184 2.51 5.76 8.21
N GLN A 185 2.54 6.18 6.94
CA GLN A 185 2.83 5.28 5.82
C GLN A 185 4.24 4.66 5.92
N PHE A 186 5.23 5.41 6.39
CA PHE A 186 6.57 4.89 6.61
C PHE A 186 6.59 3.82 7.71
N ILE A 187 5.85 4.00 8.80
CA ILE A 187 5.71 2.97 9.84
C ILE A 187 5.05 1.70 9.27
N LEU A 188 3.99 1.86 8.48
CA LEU A 188 3.34 0.73 7.80
C LEU A 188 4.32 0.01 6.85
N PHE A 189 5.08 0.76 6.07
CA PHE A 189 6.13 0.21 5.20
C PHE A 189 7.17 -0.60 5.98
N CYS A 190 7.67 -0.06 7.10
CA CYS A 190 8.61 -0.76 7.96
C CYS A 190 8.01 -2.05 8.53
N SER A 191 6.74 -2.02 8.95
CA SER A 191 6.04 -3.21 9.45
C SER A 191 5.89 -4.29 8.35
N MET A 192 5.55 -3.90 7.12
CA MET A 192 5.43 -4.82 5.99
C MET A 192 6.80 -5.39 5.58
N ALA A 193 7.84 -4.56 5.55
CA ALA A 193 9.20 -5.01 5.26
C ALA A 193 9.70 -6.01 6.31
N TRP A 194 9.36 -5.78 7.59
CA TRP A 194 9.67 -6.69 8.69
C TRP A 194 8.96 -8.04 8.53
N ILE A 195 7.65 -8.01 8.29
CA ILE A 195 6.84 -9.22 8.07
C ILE A 195 7.37 -10.01 6.87
N ARG A 196 7.69 -9.33 5.77
CA ARG A 196 8.29 -9.98 4.59
C ARG A 196 9.60 -10.66 4.90
N LYS A 197 10.46 -10.04 5.72
CA LYS A 197 11.73 -10.65 6.12
C LYS A 197 11.49 -11.92 6.95
N GLN A 198 10.52 -11.92 7.86
CA GLN A 198 10.15 -13.11 8.63
C GLN A 198 9.59 -14.23 7.75
N LEU A 199 8.79 -13.89 6.73
CA LEU A 199 8.24 -14.86 5.78
C LEU A 199 9.33 -15.53 4.93
N LEU A 200 10.33 -14.75 4.47
CA LEU A 200 11.46 -15.27 3.71
C LEU A 200 12.32 -16.22 4.55
N ASP A 201 12.62 -15.82 5.80
CA ASP A 201 13.39 -16.65 6.74
C ASP A 201 12.72 -18.00 7.01
N SER A 202 11.39 -17.98 7.17
CA SER A 202 10.58 -19.19 7.34
C SER A 202 10.57 -20.09 6.10
N SER A 203 10.57 -19.49 4.90
CA SER A 203 10.59 -20.21 3.63
C SER A 203 11.93 -20.91 3.37
N ASP A 204 13.04 -20.26 3.72
CA ASP A 204 14.37 -20.83 3.55
C ASP A 204 14.64 -21.95 4.57
N ALA A 205 14.17 -21.78 5.82
CA ALA A 205 14.23 -22.85 6.82
C ALA A 205 13.46 -24.11 6.37
N GLN A 206 12.27 -23.96 5.78
CA GLN A 206 11.49 -25.07 5.23
C GLN A 206 12.24 -25.80 4.10
N ARG A 207 12.90 -25.06 3.19
CA ARG A 207 13.69 -25.66 2.09
C ARG A 207 14.87 -26.50 2.60
N CYS A 208 15.54 -26.05 3.65
CA CYS A 208 16.64 -26.80 4.25
C CYS A 208 16.15 -28.14 4.82
N ILE A 209 15.00 -28.17 5.50
CA ILE A 209 14.45 -29.40 6.11
C ILE A 209 14.08 -30.43 5.04
N VAL A 210 13.39 -30.00 3.97
CA VAL A 210 13.00 -30.91 2.88
C VAL A 210 14.23 -31.50 2.18
N ASN A 211 15.24 -30.68 1.94
CA ASN A 211 16.46 -31.13 1.27
C ASN A 211 17.24 -32.14 2.13
N ASP A 212 17.24 -32.00 3.46
CA ASP A 212 17.84 -32.97 4.38
C ASP A 212 17.07 -34.31 4.40
N ASP A 213 15.74 -34.28 4.41
CA ASP A 213 14.91 -35.49 4.36
C ASP A 213 15.12 -36.28 3.04
N ASP A 214 15.26 -35.57 1.91
CA ASP A 214 15.57 -36.17 0.62
C ASP A 214 16.95 -36.86 0.64
N ILE A 215 17.98 -36.21 1.19
CA ILE A 215 19.34 -36.78 1.29
C ILE A 215 19.37 -38.06 2.13
N VAL A 216 18.63 -38.12 3.24
CA VAL A 216 18.57 -39.31 4.12
C VAL A 216 17.86 -40.49 3.42
N SER A 217 16.84 -40.22 2.61
CA SER A 217 16.09 -41.23 1.85
C SER A 217 16.95 -41.92 0.77
N TYR A 218 17.92 -41.21 0.19
CA TYR A 218 18.86 -41.80 -0.78
C TYR A 218 20.04 -42.56 -0.16
N ALA A 219 20.27 -42.42 1.16
CA ALA A 219 21.40 -43.03 1.87
C ALA A 219 21.07 -44.39 2.53
N SER A 220 19.80 -44.82 2.48
CA SER A 220 19.28 -46.09 3.02
C SER A 220 18.90 -47.08 1.91
#